data_AF-A0ABD5M1R8-F1
#
_entry.id   AF-A0ABD5M1R8-F1
#
_cell.length_a   1.000
_cell.length_b   1.000
_cell.length_c   1.000
_cell.angle_alpha   90.00
_cell.angle_beta   90.00
_cell.angle_gamma   90.00
#
_symmetry.space_group_name_H-M   'P 1'
#
loop_
_entity.id
_entity.type
_entity.pdbx_description
1 polymer ?
#
loop_
_entity_poly.entity_id
_entity_poly.type
_entity_poly.pdbx_seq_one_letter_code
_entity_poly.pdbx_strand_id
1 'polypeptide(L)'
;MPSETSDPGGPAACPACGEAVPAGASFCPACGADVGDPADPSYCAECGERFDEDDRFCSNCGASRTAGDAADAARVTGAAGRSSVAGRSPSHSPAPRESSRAFRRRVQDHLDAGWDVERDDGDRVILVDRGIGAVGVHILLFIFTSGIGNLLYGWWHYSKLAERRRLVRGDETTVRAPSRVQESGRVETATAYVLTALLLLIGGWIVFFAGTTGSAPAALIGLAFAGLGLGVAPPVRRRLDRRHGVTAFGRQKTVDHRTVRPPESVEDPCVVCGESFDRGLVRRRRDETVVAGVPVRTHSVRRNHYCVECARSEVFGDRGGAPSLDELSAEGTAVKADSEADDPATDNDREMDDPATDDRVTESTE
;
A
#
# COMPACT_ATOMS: atom_id res chain seq x y z
N MET A 1 26.61 24.12 -38.63
CA MET A 1 26.10 24.11 -37.25
C MET A 1 24.89 23.19 -37.23
N PRO A 2 24.94 22.04 -36.55
CA PRO A 2 23.73 21.26 -36.30
C PRO A 2 22.93 21.97 -35.22
N SER A 3 21.68 22.26 -35.52
CA SER A 3 20.68 22.84 -34.62
C SER A 3 20.37 21.88 -33.48
N GLU A 4 20.66 22.29 -32.25
CA GLU A 4 20.17 21.61 -31.04
C GLU A 4 18.65 21.75 -31.02
N THR A 5 17.96 20.62 -31.14
CA THR A 5 16.54 20.53 -30.82
C THR A 5 16.41 20.60 -29.31
N SER A 6 15.82 21.67 -28.80
CA SER A 6 15.44 21.80 -27.41
C SER A 6 14.51 20.65 -27.02
N ASP A 7 14.99 19.79 -26.15
CA ASP A 7 14.27 18.66 -25.57
C ASP A 7 13.14 19.20 -24.66
N PRO A 8 11.85 18.87 -24.89
CA PRO A 8 10.78 19.40 -24.08
C PRO A 8 10.67 18.59 -22.78
N GLY A 9 11.09 19.21 -21.67
CA GLY A 9 10.81 18.74 -20.31
C GLY A 9 11.96 17.98 -19.67
N GLY A 10 12.73 18.67 -18.83
CA GLY A 10 13.68 18.02 -17.92
C GLY A 10 13.00 16.98 -17.04
N PRO A 11 13.74 15.99 -16.51
CA PRO A 11 13.16 14.87 -15.77
C PRO A 11 12.35 15.41 -14.59
N ALA A 12 11.05 15.12 -14.58
CA ALA A 12 10.20 15.41 -13.44
C ALA A 12 10.68 14.56 -12.26
N ALA A 13 10.80 15.16 -11.08
CA ALA A 13 11.07 14.41 -9.86
C ALA A 13 9.83 13.60 -9.48
N CYS A 14 10.03 12.34 -9.10
CA CYS A 14 8.95 11.49 -8.64
C CYS A 14 8.33 12.07 -7.35
N PRO A 15 7.01 12.31 -7.27
CA PRO A 15 6.39 12.86 -6.07
C PRO A 15 6.43 11.90 -4.88
N ALA A 16 6.62 10.59 -5.11
CA ALA A 16 6.65 9.58 -4.07
C ALA A 16 8.04 9.39 -3.43
N CYS A 17 9.12 9.49 -4.22
CA CYS A 17 10.48 9.22 -3.73
C CYS A 17 11.53 10.30 -4.04
N GLY A 18 11.18 11.31 -4.84
CA GLY A 18 12.07 12.41 -5.23
C GLY A 18 13.06 12.08 -6.37
N GLU A 19 13.15 10.82 -6.80
CA GLU A 19 14.09 10.41 -7.86
C GLU A 19 13.70 10.98 -9.23
N ALA A 20 14.70 11.26 -10.06
CA ALA A 20 14.49 11.74 -11.42
C ALA A 20 13.78 10.69 -12.30
N VAL A 21 12.68 11.08 -12.95
CA VAL A 21 11.91 10.21 -13.83
C VAL A 21 12.22 10.55 -15.29
N PRO A 22 12.62 9.59 -16.13
CA PRO A 22 12.86 9.83 -17.55
C PRO A 22 11.62 10.41 -18.26
N ALA A 23 11.83 11.30 -19.22
CA ALA A 23 10.75 11.88 -20.00
C ALA A 23 9.95 10.78 -20.73
N GLY A 24 8.63 10.84 -20.63
CA GLY A 24 7.72 9.86 -21.23
C GLY A 24 7.56 8.54 -20.45
N ALA A 25 8.26 8.35 -19.32
CA ALA A 25 8.01 7.21 -18.45
C ALA A 25 6.67 7.39 -17.73
N SER A 26 5.88 6.31 -17.68
CA SER A 26 4.63 6.22 -16.90
C SER A 26 4.89 5.83 -15.46
N PHE A 27 6.04 5.19 -15.17
CA PHE A 27 6.41 4.70 -13.84
C PHE A 27 7.81 5.17 -13.42
N CYS A 28 7.97 5.47 -12.14
CA CYS A 28 9.28 5.75 -11.56
C CYS A 28 10.12 4.46 -11.50
N PRO A 29 11.33 4.42 -12.09
CA PRO A 29 12.18 3.23 -12.08
C PRO A 29 12.77 2.90 -10.70
N ALA A 30 12.76 3.85 -9.76
CA ALA A 30 13.33 3.66 -8.42
C ALA A 30 12.32 3.17 -7.39
N CYS A 31 11.07 3.63 -7.44
CA CYS A 31 10.05 3.26 -6.45
C CYS A 31 8.79 2.61 -7.04
N GLY A 32 8.64 2.56 -8.37
CA GLY A 32 7.48 1.98 -9.04
C GLY A 32 6.21 2.84 -9.01
N ALA A 33 6.24 4.05 -8.43
CA ALA A 33 5.08 4.94 -8.42
C ALA A 33 4.63 5.29 -9.84
N ASP A 34 3.31 5.25 -10.10
CA ASP A 34 2.70 5.81 -11.31
C ASP A 34 2.85 7.32 -11.26
N VAL A 35 3.52 7.89 -12.26
CA VAL A 35 3.78 9.34 -12.34
C VAL A 35 2.80 10.05 -13.27
N GLY A 36 1.78 9.33 -13.76
CA GLY A 36 0.83 9.81 -14.73
C GLY A 36 1.38 9.80 -16.15
N ASP A 37 0.47 9.88 -17.10
CA ASP A 37 0.84 10.12 -18.50
C ASP A 37 0.97 11.64 -18.69
N PRO A 38 2.09 12.17 -19.21
CA PRO A 38 2.19 13.59 -19.53
C PRO A 38 1.12 14.06 -20.54
N ALA A 39 0.47 13.14 -21.27
CA ALA A 39 -0.67 13.43 -22.15
C ALA A 39 -2.05 13.47 -21.44
N ASP A 40 -2.13 13.18 -20.13
CA ASP A 40 -3.39 13.08 -19.35
C ASP A 40 -3.39 14.10 -18.19
N PRO A 41 -3.62 15.40 -18.45
CA PRO A 41 -3.40 16.48 -17.50
C PRO A 41 -4.20 16.31 -16.22
N SER A 42 -3.61 16.62 -15.07
CA SER A 42 -4.23 16.47 -13.75
C SER A 42 -5.28 17.55 -13.44
N TYR A 43 -5.24 18.66 -14.18
CA TYR A 43 -6.13 19.81 -14.01
C TYR A 43 -6.78 20.17 -15.33
N CYS A 44 -8.04 20.58 -15.25
CA CYS A 44 -8.81 21.05 -16.39
C CYS A 44 -8.24 22.36 -16.92
N ALA A 45 -7.89 22.38 -18.21
CA ALA A 45 -7.40 23.59 -18.87
C ALA A 45 -8.47 24.70 -18.95
N GLU A 46 -9.76 24.33 -18.94
CA GLU A 46 -10.88 25.27 -19.10
C GLU A 46 -11.31 25.92 -17.78
N CYS A 47 -11.35 25.16 -16.68
CA CYS A 47 -11.86 25.67 -15.39
C CYS A 47 -10.88 25.56 -14.22
N GLY A 48 -9.71 24.95 -14.41
CA GLY A 48 -8.71 24.78 -13.36
C GLY A 48 -9.02 23.69 -12.33
N GLU A 49 -10.21 23.07 -12.38
CA GLU A 49 -10.58 21.99 -11.46
C GLU A 49 -9.71 20.75 -11.66
N ARG A 50 -9.41 20.03 -10.57
CA ARG A 50 -8.64 18.80 -10.66
C ARG A 50 -9.51 17.68 -11.25
N PHE A 51 -8.98 16.93 -12.21
CA PHE A 51 -9.64 15.72 -12.68
C PHE A 51 -9.53 14.60 -11.64
N ASP A 52 -10.61 13.84 -11.45
CA ASP A 52 -10.49 12.53 -10.80
C ASP A 52 -9.69 11.57 -11.70
N GLU A 53 -9.06 10.57 -11.08
CA GLU A 53 -8.09 9.67 -11.74
C GLU A 53 -8.64 9.03 -13.02
N ASP A 54 -9.95 8.81 -13.09
CA ASP A 54 -10.64 8.12 -14.18
C ASP A 54 -11.50 9.02 -15.09
N ASP A 55 -11.58 10.32 -14.80
CA ASP A 55 -12.43 11.22 -15.55
C ASP A 55 -11.93 11.41 -16.99
N ARG A 56 -12.86 11.28 -17.95
CA ARG A 56 -12.64 11.66 -19.37
C ARG A 56 -13.11 13.09 -19.64
N PHE A 57 -14.00 13.60 -18.80
CA PHE A 57 -14.55 14.94 -18.85
C PHE A 57 -14.46 15.54 -17.45
N CYS A 58 -14.25 16.84 -17.37
CA CYS A 58 -14.16 17.53 -16.09
C CYS A 58 -15.52 17.43 -15.39
N SER A 59 -15.53 16.91 -14.16
CA SER A 59 -16.74 16.81 -13.34
C SER A 59 -17.38 18.17 -13.03
N ASN A 60 -16.59 19.26 -13.08
CA ASN A 60 -17.07 20.62 -12.87
C ASN A 60 -17.60 21.29 -14.16
N CYS A 61 -16.83 21.30 -15.26
CA CYS A 61 -17.20 22.06 -16.46
C CYS A 61 -17.55 21.22 -17.70
N GLY A 62 -17.41 19.89 -17.64
CA GLY A 62 -17.70 18.97 -18.75
C GLY A 62 -16.66 18.96 -19.88
N ALA A 63 -15.59 19.76 -19.80
CA ALA A 63 -14.54 19.79 -20.81
C ALA A 63 -13.77 18.46 -20.88
N SER A 64 -13.42 18.00 -22.08
CA SER A 64 -12.65 16.76 -22.24
C SER A 64 -11.24 16.91 -21.70
N ARG A 65 -10.73 15.85 -21.07
CA ARG A 65 -9.38 15.82 -20.48
C ARG A 65 -8.27 15.83 -21.54
N THR A 66 -8.57 15.32 -22.73
CA THR A 66 -7.69 15.36 -23.91
C THR A 66 -8.20 16.42 -24.89
N ALA A 67 -7.31 17.32 -25.32
CA ALA A 67 -7.62 18.35 -26.32
C ALA A 67 -7.72 17.80 -27.77
N GLY A 68 -7.55 16.49 -27.97
CA GLY A 68 -7.40 15.86 -29.29
C GLY A 68 -8.67 15.29 -29.93
N ASP A 69 -9.76 15.10 -29.20
CA ASP A 69 -10.94 14.36 -29.70
C ASP A 69 -12.08 15.27 -30.21
N ALA A 70 -11.89 16.59 -30.18
CA ALA A 70 -12.87 17.55 -30.71
C ALA A 70 -13.12 17.40 -32.22
N ALA A 71 -12.26 16.68 -32.95
CA ALA A 71 -12.43 16.43 -34.38
C ALA A 71 -13.37 15.25 -34.72
N ASP A 72 -13.68 14.35 -33.77
CA ASP A 72 -14.55 13.20 -34.02
C ASP A 72 -15.97 13.33 -33.45
N ALA A 73 -16.17 14.18 -32.43
CA ALA A 73 -17.52 14.49 -31.94
C ALA A 73 -18.37 15.26 -32.96
N ALA A 74 -17.75 16.04 -33.85
CA ALA A 74 -18.45 16.83 -34.87
C ALA A 74 -18.96 16.01 -36.07
N ARG A 75 -18.59 14.72 -36.21
CA ARG A 75 -19.06 13.86 -37.31
C ARG A 75 -20.35 13.09 -37.02
N VAL A 76 -20.80 13.05 -35.76
CA VAL A 76 -21.96 12.23 -35.37
C VAL A 76 -23.30 12.96 -35.58
N THR A 77 -23.31 14.28 -35.74
CA THR A 77 -24.54 15.07 -35.92
C THR A 77 -24.66 15.63 -37.33
N GLY A 78 -24.84 14.77 -38.34
CA GLY A 78 -25.01 15.23 -39.72
C GLY A 78 -25.32 14.16 -40.76
N ALA A 79 -26.23 13.23 -40.50
CA ALA A 79 -26.68 12.25 -41.49
C ALA A 79 -28.17 12.44 -41.84
N ALA A 80 -28.43 13.08 -42.99
CA ALA A 80 -29.64 12.86 -43.78
C ALA A 80 -29.28 12.92 -45.26
N GLY A 81 -28.98 11.76 -45.86
CA GLY A 81 -28.70 11.63 -47.30
C GLY A 81 -28.55 10.17 -47.69
N ARG A 82 -29.32 9.74 -48.70
CA ARG A 82 -29.71 8.36 -49.00
C ARG A 82 -28.69 7.54 -49.80
N SER A 83 -28.78 6.22 -49.59
CA SER A 83 -28.64 5.09 -50.53
C SER A 83 -27.28 4.67 -51.13
N SER A 84 -27.04 3.36 -50.92
CA SER A 84 -26.69 2.32 -51.91
C SER A 84 -25.26 1.73 -51.93
N VAL A 85 -25.25 0.43 -51.59
CA VAL A 85 -24.47 -0.69 -52.18
C VAL A 85 -22.94 -0.69 -52.00
N ALA A 86 -22.45 -1.65 -51.21
CA ALA A 86 -21.66 -2.78 -51.70
C ALA A 86 -21.00 -3.51 -50.52
N GLY A 87 -21.06 -4.84 -50.54
CA GLY A 87 -20.51 -5.71 -49.52
C GLY A 87 -19.06 -5.40 -49.21
N ARG A 88 -18.77 -5.15 -47.93
CA ARG A 88 -17.43 -5.23 -47.39
C ARG A 88 -17.44 -6.38 -46.39
N SER A 89 -16.65 -7.40 -46.70
CA SER A 89 -16.36 -8.56 -45.85
C SER A 89 -16.13 -8.12 -44.40
N PRO A 90 -16.40 -8.98 -43.40
CA PRO A 90 -16.09 -8.68 -42.01
C PRO A 90 -14.57 -8.58 -41.90
N SER A 91 -14.05 -7.36 -41.98
CA SER A 91 -12.71 -7.05 -41.53
C SER A 91 -12.66 -7.50 -40.08
N HIS A 92 -11.81 -8.50 -39.80
CA HIS A 92 -11.37 -8.83 -38.45
C HIS A 92 -11.16 -7.51 -37.71
N SER A 93 -12.06 -7.22 -36.77
CA SER A 93 -11.83 -6.14 -35.84
C SER A 93 -10.60 -6.57 -35.06
N PRO A 94 -9.47 -5.83 -35.11
CA PRO A 94 -8.40 -6.10 -34.18
C PRO A 94 -9.02 -6.02 -32.78
N ALA A 95 -8.73 -7.00 -31.92
CA ALA A 95 -9.21 -7.03 -30.54
C ALA A 95 -9.13 -5.62 -29.93
N PRO A 96 -10.11 -5.19 -29.12
CA PRO A 96 -10.13 -3.85 -28.58
C PRO A 96 -8.78 -3.57 -27.92
N ARG A 97 -8.03 -2.62 -28.47
CA ARG A 97 -6.71 -2.25 -27.95
C ARG A 97 -6.92 -1.83 -26.51
N GLU A 98 -6.29 -2.56 -25.59
CA GLU A 98 -6.29 -2.22 -24.17
C GLU A 98 -5.93 -0.73 -24.00
N SER A 99 -6.71 0.00 -23.20
CA SER A 99 -6.43 1.41 -22.94
C SER A 99 -5.12 1.59 -22.18
N SER A 100 -4.44 2.73 -22.35
CA SER A 100 -3.20 3.04 -21.62
C SER A 100 -3.38 2.94 -20.11
N ARG A 101 -4.54 3.39 -19.59
CA ARG A 101 -4.92 3.27 -18.17
C ARG A 101 -5.08 1.82 -17.73
N ALA A 102 -5.75 0.96 -18.52
CA ALA A 102 -5.89 -0.46 -18.19
C ALA A 102 -4.53 -1.17 -18.15
N PHE A 103 -3.66 -0.87 -19.12
CA PHE A 103 -2.29 -1.36 -19.13
C PHE A 103 -1.50 -0.90 -17.90
N ARG A 104 -1.57 0.39 -17.55
CA ARG A 104 -0.91 0.93 -16.37
C ARG A 104 -1.35 0.25 -15.08
N ARG A 105 -2.66 0.02 -14.92
CA ARG A 105 -3.22 -0.74 -13.78
C ARG A 105 -2.70 -2.17 -13.71
N ARG A 106 -2.55 -2.86 -14.85
CA ARG A 106 -1.97 -4.21 -14.89
C ARG A 106 -0.48 -4.21 -14.54
N VAL A 107 0.27 -3.21 -14.97
CA VAL A 107 1.67 -3.05 -14.56
C VAL A 107 1.74 -2.82 -13.05
N GLN A 108 0.92 -1.92 -12.50
CA GLN A 108 0.83 -1.68 -11.05
C GLN A 108 0.48 -2.94 -10.26
N ASP A 109 -0.43 -3.80 -10.74
CA ASP A 109 -0.69 -5.08 -10.07
C ASP A 109 0.54 -5.98 -9.97
N HIS A 110 1.43 -5.93 -10.97
CA HIS A 110 2.69 -6.66 -10.89
C HIS A 110 3.66 -5.99 -9.90
N LEU A 111 3.73 -4.66 -9.86
CA LEU A 111 4.56 -3.95 -8.89
C LEU A 111 4.09 -4.23 -7.45
N ASP A 112 2.78 -4.16 -7.20
CA ASP A 112 2.15 -4.55 -5.93
C ASP A 112 2.42 -6.02 -5.57
N ALA A 113 2.54 -6.91 -6.58
CA ALA A 113 2.91 -8.31 -6.36
C ALA A 113 4.40 -8.51 -6.03
N GLY A 114 5.22 -7.46 -6.11
CA GLY A 114 6.64 -7.45 -5.75
C GLY A 114 7.62 -7.47 -6.93
N TRP A 115 7.17 -7.09 -8.14
CA TRP A 115 8.05 -6.90 -9.28
C TRP A 115 8.66 -5.49 -9.29
N ASP A 116 9.88 -5.35 -9.84
CA ASP A 116 10.50 -4.04 -10.06
C ASP A 116 10.46 -3.66 -11.55
N VAL A 117 10.43 -2.36 -11.85
CA VAL A 117 10.57 -1.86 -13.23
C VAL A 117 12.06 -1.89 -13.63
N GLU A 118 12.38 -2.51 -14.77
CA GLU A 118 13.70 -2.41 -15.42
C GLU A 118 13.71 -1.34 -16.51
N ARG A 119 12.65 -1.31 -17.33
CA ARG A 119 12.48 -0.35 -18.41
C ARG A 119 11.01 -0.10 -18.69
N ASP A 120 10.68 1.16 -18.92
CA ASP A 120 9.35 1.60 -19.33
C ASP A 120 9.45 2.35 -20.66
N ASP A 121 8.82 1.80 -21.71
CA ASP A 121 8.72 2.39 -23.04
C ASP A 121 7.27 2.87 -23.32
N GLY A 122 6.42 3.03 -22.28
CA GLY A 122 5.03 3.49 -22.34
C GLY A 122 4.03 2.42 -22.83
N ASP A 123 4.29 1.82 -23.98
CA ASP A 123 3.46 0.74 -24.57
C ASP A 123 3.97 -0.66 -24.21
N ARG A 124 5.15 -0.72 -23.58
CA ARG A 124 5.84 -1.93 -23.14
C ARG A 124 6.59 -1.63 -21.85
N VAL A 125 6.46 -2.52 -20.88
CA VAL A 125 7.21 -2.44 -19.62
C VAL A 125 7.94 -3.76 -19.41
N ILE A 126 9.24 -3.68 -19.13
CA ILE A 126 10.04 -4.83 -18.71
C ILE A 126 10.13 -4.79 -17.20
N LEU A 127 9.56 -5.82 -16.58
CA LEU A 127 9.62 -6.07 -15.15
C LEU A 127 10.71 -7.07 -14.85
N VAL A 128 11.28 -6.97 -13.66
CA VAL A 128 12.35 -7.84 -13.20
C VAL A 128 12.20 -8.17 -11.72
N ASP A 129 12.49 -9.42 -11.35
CA ASP A 129 12.63 -9.84 -9.96
C ASP A 129 14.11 -9.82 -9.59
N ARG A 130 14.53 -8.81 -8.83
CA ARG A 130 15.92 -8.68 -8.37
C ARG A 130 16.05 -9.24 -6.96
N GLY A 131 16.66 -10.41 -6.86
CA GLY A 131 16.97 -11.08 -5.61
C GLY A 131 18.47 -11.19 -5.37
N ILE A 132 18.88 -11.18 -4.09
CA ILE A 132 20.25 -11.52 -3.69
C ILE A 132 20.48 -13.04 -3.63
N GLY A 133 19.41 -13.83 -3.70
CA GLY A 133 19.44 -15.29 -3.58
C GLY A 133 19.00 -15.77 -2.19
N ALA A 134 19.23 -17.05 -1.91
CA ALA A 134 18.76 -17.69 -0.68
C ALA A 134 19.59 -17.26 0.54
N VAL A 135 18.93 -16.81 1.61
CA VAL A 135 19.58 -16.36 2.85
C VAL A 135 20.46 -17.46 3.47
N GLY A 136 20.04 -18.72 3.40
CA GLY A 136 20.84 -19.85 3.90
C GLY A 136 22.16 -20.03 3.16
N VAL A 137 22.16 -19.84 1.84
CA VAL A 137 23.39 -19.89 1.03
C VAL A 137 24.29 -18.72 1.39
N HIS A 138 23.73 -17.54 1.64
CA HIS A 138 24.51 -16.40 2.10
C HIS A 138 25.20 -16.65 3.45
N ILE A 139 24.49 -17.24 4.42
CA ILE A 139 25.06 -17.61 5.73
C ILE A 139 26.19 -18.64 5.54
N LEU A 140 25.96 -19.66 4.71
CA LEU A 140 26.96 -20.67 4.41
C LEU A 140 28.21 -20.03 3.79
N LEU A 141 28.03 -19.23 2.74
CA LEU A 141 29.13 -18.53 2.09
C LEU A 141 29.84 -17.57 3.04
N PHE A 142 29.13 -16.93 3.97
CA PHE A 142 29.77 -16.07 4.96
C PHE A 142 30.74 -16.86 5.83
N ILE A 143 30.31 -18.01 6.34
CA ILE A 143 31.11 -18.89 7.21
C ILE A 143 32.34 -19.44 6.45
N PHE A 144 32.16 -19.86 5.19
CA PHE A 144 33.20 -20.56 4.44
C PHE A 144 34.09 -19.67 3.58
N THR A 145 33.68 -18.43 3.29
CA THR A 145 34.41 -17.52 2.37
C THR A 145 34.66 -16.13 2.94
N SER A 146 34.39 -15.94 4.24
CA SER A 146 34.54 -14.66 4.96
C SER A 146 33.79 -13.49 4.30
N GLY A 147 32.76 -13.77 3.51
CA GLY A 147 31.93 -12.78 2.83
C GLY A 147 32.21 -12.55 1.34
N ILE A 148 33.35 -12.98 0.79
CA ILE A 148 33.63 -12.78 -0.65
C ILE A 148 32.64 -13.56 -1.53
N GLY A 149 32.32 -14.79 -1.12
CA GLY A 149 31.31 -15.61 -1.78
C GLY A 149 29.93 -14.95 -1.74
N ASN A 150 29.60 -14.20 -0.69
CA ASN A 150 28.32 -13.47 -0.62
C ASN A 150 28.21 -12.38 -1.67
N LEU A 151 29.28 -11.62 -1.87
CA LEU A 151 29.29 -10.56 -2.89
C LEU A 151 29.13 -11.17 -4.29
N LEU A 152 29.86 -12.25 -4.59
CA LEU A 152 29.79 -12.93 -5.89
C LEU A 152 28.43 -13.60 -6.12
N TYR A 153 27.92 -14.33 -5.13
CA TYR A 153 26.64 -15.02 -5.20
C TYR A 153 25.49 -14.02 -5.32
N GLY A 154 25.49 -12.98 -4.48
CA GLY A 154 24.51 -11.91 -4.52
C GLY A 154 24.51 -11.18 -5.86
N TRP A 155 25.70 -10.81 -6.36
CA TRP A 155 25.82 -10.18 -7.68
C TRP A 155 25.35 -11.08 -8.82
N TRP A 156 25.72 -12.37 -8.80
CA TRP A 156 25.32 -13.33 -9.82
C TRP A 156 23.81 -13.56 -9.82
N HIS A 157 23.18 -13.70 -8.65
CA HIS A 157 21.73 -13.80 -8.53
C HIS A 157 21.03 -12.51 -8.98
N TYR A 158 21.52 -11.36 -8.54
CA TYR A 158 20.95 -10.06 -8.84
C TYR A 158 21.05 -9.69 -10.33
N SER A 159 22.10 -10.13 -11.02
CA SER A 159 22.38 -9.72 -12.41
C SER A 159 22.06 -10.78 -13.46
N LYS A 160 22.33 -12.07 -13.19
CA LYS A 160 22.22 -13.15 -14.19
C LYS A 160 20.98 -14.02 -14.02
N LEU A 161 20.56 -14.26 -12.78
CA LEU A 161 19.35 -15.04 -12.49
C LEU A 161 18.10 -14.19 -12.26
N ALA A 162 18.19 -12.88 -12.46
CA ALA A 162 17.02 -12.01 -12.34
C ALA A 162 15.96 -12.42 -13.38
N GLU A 163 14.81 -12.86 -12.88
CA GLU A 163 13.67 -13.24 -13.72
C GLU A 163 13.15 -11.98 -14.41
N ARG A 164 13.06 -11.98 -15.75
CA ARG A 164 12.54 -10.85 -16.51
C ARG A 164 11.20 -11.21 -17.12
N ARG A 165 10.26 -10.28 -17.03
CA ARG A 165 8.94 -10.40 -17.63
C ARG A 165 8.63 -9.19 -18.49
N ARG A 166 8.24 -9.44 -19.73
CA ARG A 166 7.85 -8.39 -20.67
C ARG A 166 6.34 -8.26 -20.69
N LEU A 167 5.83 -7.10 -20.31
CA LEU A 167 4.43 -6.73 -20.45
C LEU A 167 4.28 -5.83 -21.68
N VAL A 168 3.28 -6.11 -22.50
CA VAL A 168 2.92 -5.32 -23.68
C VAL A 168 1.46 -4.95 -23.59
N ARG A 169 1.12 -3.74 -24.03
CA ARG A 169 -0.28 -3.32 -24.14
C ARG A 169 -1.03 -4.26 -25.10
N GLY A 170 -2.17 -4.78 -24.65
CA GLY A 170 -3.01 -5.72 -25.39
C GLY A 170 -2.57 -7.18 -25.33
N ASP A 171 -1.56 -7.52 -24.53
CA ASP A 171 -1.18 -8.91 -24.25
C ASP A 171 -1.99 -9.47 -23.06
N GLU A 172 -2.29 -10.77 -23.07
CA GLU A 172 -3.11 -11.45 -22.05
C GLU A 172 -2.27 -11.94 -20.85
N THR A 173 -1.15 -11.27 -20.57
CA THR A 173 -0.23 -11.69 -19.52
C THR A 173 -0.86 -11.51 -18.13
N THR A 174 -1.22 -12.63 -17.50
CA THR A 174 -1.83 -12.62 -16.15
C THR A 174 -0.83 -12.21 -15.07
N VAL A 175 -1.33 -11.50 -14.06
CA VAL A 175 -0.53 -11.11 -12.90
C VAL A 175 -0.10 -12.36 -12.14
N ARG A 176 1.17 -12.43 -11.75
CA ARG A 176 1.76 -13.53 -10.97
C ARG A 176 2.79 -12.93 -10.01
N ALA A 177 2.85 -13.45 -8.78
CA ALA A 177 3.91 -13.07 -7.84
C ALA A 177 5.28 -13.62 -8.29
N PRO A 178 6.37 -12.86 -8.09
CA PRO A 178 7.72 -13.32 -8.41
C PRO A 178 8.10 -14.55 -7.57
N SER A 179 9.05 -15.34 -8.09
CA SER A 179 9.49 -16.58 -7.45
C SER A 179 10.06 -16.32 -6.05
N ARG A 180 10.81 -15.22 -5.85
CA ARG A 180 11.35 -14.82 -4.55
C ARG A 180 10.30 -14.63 -3.46
N VAL A 181 9.16 -14.01 -3.79
CA VAL A 181 8.08 -13.73 -2.82
C VAL A 181 7.40 -15.02 -2.36
N GLN A 182 7.25 -16.00 -3.26
CA GLN A 182 6.69 -17.31 -2.89
C GLN A 182 7.64 -18.10 -1.98
N GLU A 183 8.94 -18.04 -2.25
CA GLU A 183 9.95 -18.74 -1.46
C GLU A 183 10.14 -18.09 -0.09
N SER A 184 10.18 -16.75 -0.01
CA SER A 184 10.40 -16.01 1.23
C SER A 184 9.32 -16.32 2.29
N GLY A 185 8.05 -16.38 1.92
CA GLY A 185 6.97 -16.70 2.86
C GLY A 185 7.07 -18.11 3.48
N ARG A 186 7.57 -19.09 2.70
CA ARG A 186 7.83 -20.46 3.23
C ARG A 186 9.02 -20.47 4.16
N VAL A 187 10.10 -19.77 3.82
CA VAL A 187 11.30 -19.68 4.66
C VAL A 187 11.00 -18.94 5.95
N GLU A 188 10.26 -17.83 5.92
CA GLU A 188 9.89 -17.06 7.12
C GLU A 188 9.06 -17.89 8.09
N THR A 189 8.07 -18.64 7.59
CA THR A 189 7.26 -19.52 8.45
C THR A 189 8.09 -20.65 9.03
N ALA A 190 8.95 -21.28 8.23
CA ALA A 190 9.84 -22.35 8.70
C ALA A 190 10.85 -21.85 9.76
N THR A 191 11.52 -20.73 9.52
CA THR A 191 12.50 -20.16 10.48
C THR A 191 11.84 -19.74 11.78
N ALA A 192 10.62 -19.19 11.74
CA ALA A 192 9.87 -18.84 12.94
C ALA A 192 9.53 -20.08 13.79
N TYR A 193 9.16 -21.21 13.17
CA TYR A 193 8.94 -22.46 13.90
C TYR A 193 10.23 -23.07 14.44
N VAL A 194 11.33 -23.04 13.67
CA VAL A 194 12.64 -23.52 14.13
C VAL A 194 13.13 -22.71 15.33
N LEU A 195 13.02 -21.38 15.29
CA LEU A 195 13.37 -20.50 16.41
C LEU A 195 12.51 -20.79 17.64
N THR A 196 11.20 -20.96 17.44
CA THR A 196 10.26 -21.34 18.51
C THR A 196 10.68 -22.66 19.16
N ALA A 197 10.97 -23.69 18.35
CA ALA A 197 11.39 -25.00 18.84
C ALA A 197 12.73 -24.91 19.59
N LEU A 198 13.70 -24.16 19.05
CA LEU A 198 15.00 -23.94 19.68
C LEU A 198 14.87 -23.27 21.05
N LEU A 199 14.08 -22.19 21.15
CA LEU A 199 13.85 -21.49 22.42
C LEU A 199 13.13 -22.36 23.45
N LEU A 200 12.16 -23.18 23.03
CA LEU A 200 11.48 -24.15 23.89
C LEU A 200 12.44 -25.26 24.36
N LEU A 201 13.30 -25.77 23.48
CA LEU A 201 14.30 -26.78 23.82
C LEU A 201 15.32 -26.24 24.81
N ILE A 202 15.87 -25.05 24.57
CA ILE A 202 16.81 -24.38 25.48
C ILE A 202 16.14 -24.09 26.82
N GLY A 203 14.95 -23.50 26.82
CA GLY A 203 14.20 -23.21 28.04
C GLY A 203 13.89 -24.47 28.84
N GLY A 204 13.42 -25.52 28.18
CA GLY A 204 13.14 -26.82 28.80
C GLY A 204 14.39 -27.49 29.38
N TRP A 205 15.52 -27.43 28.67
CA TRP A 205 16.80 -27.91 29.18
C TRP A 205 17.24 -27.15 30.43
N ILE A 206 17.19 -25.82 30.41
CA ILE A 206 17.56 -24.99 31.57
C ILE A 206 16.68 -25.32 32.77
N VAL A 207 15.36 -25.43 32.59
CA VAL A 207 14.43 -25.81 33.69
C VAL A 207 14.76 -27.20 34.24
N PHE A 208 15.05 -28.18 33.38
CA PHE A 208 15.43 -29.53 33.78
C PHE A 208 16.70 -29.53 34.65
N PHE A 209 17.77 -28.86 34.20
CA PHE A 209 19.03 -28.75 34.97
C PHE A 209 18.89 -27.89 36.24
N ALA A 210 18.03 -26.87 36.22
CA ALA A 210 17.72 -26.10 37.41
C ALA A 210 17.04 -26.98 38.48
N GLY A 211 16.18 -27.91 38.06
CA GLY A 211 15.54 -28.89 38.94
C GLY A 211 16.52 -29.87 39.58
N THR A 212 17.57 -30.29 38.84
CA THR A 212 18.60 -31.18 39.40
C THR A 212 19.57 -30.48 40.35
N THR A 213 19.78 -29.16 40.18
CA THR A 213 20.69 -28.36 41.00
C THR A 213 20.00 -27.56 42.11
N GLY A 214 18.66 -27.50 42.12
CA GLY A 214 17.88 -26.71 43.07
C GLY A 214 17.95 -25.19 42.86
N SER A 215 18.38 -24.72 41.69
CA SER A 215 18.58 -23.29 41.41
C SER A 215 17.30 -22.61 40.92
N ALA A 216 16.58 -21.94 41.83
CA ALA A 216 15.39 -21.17 41.47
C ALA A 216 15.64 -20.06 40.41
N PRO A 217 16.74 -19.28 40.47
CA PRO A 217 17.02 -18.28 39.44
C PRO A 217 17.22 -18.90 38.04
N ALA A 218 17.87 -20.05 37.95
CA ALA A 218 18.05 -20.76 36.68
C ALA A 218 16.70 -21.24 36.12
N ALA A 219 15.80 -21.74 36.97
CA ALA A 219 14.47 -22.15 36.54
C ALA A 219 13.66 -20.97 35.96
N LEU A 220 13.74 -19.78 36.55
CA LEU A 220 13.09 -18.57 36.03
C LEU A 220 13.63 -18.18 34.66
N ILE A 221 14.94 -18.27 34.45
CA ILE A 221 15.56 -18.01 33.14
C ILE A 221 15.03 -19.01 32.10
N GLY A 222 15.01 -20.31 32.42
CA GLY A 222 14.48 -21.32 31.51
C GLY A 222 13.01 -21.11 31.16
N LEU A 223 12.19 -20.73 32.14
CA LEU A 223 10.78 -20.34 31.92
C LEU A 223 10.65 -19.09 31.06
N ALA A 224 11.54 -18.10 31.21
CA ALA A 224 11.56 -16.90 30.37
C ALA A 224 11.88 -17.25 28.91
N PHE A 225 12.86 -18.12 28.65
CA PHE A 225 13.15 -18.61 27.30
C PHE A 225 11.98 -19.38 26.68
N ALA A 226 11.35 -20.27 27.46
CA ALA A 226 10.17 -20.99 26.99
C ALA A 226 8.99 -20.06 26.72
N GLY A 227 8.76 -19.07 27.58
CA GLY A 227 7.75 -18.03 27.41
C GLY A 227 7.98 -17.16 26.18
N LEU A 228 9.24 -16.75 25.93
CA LEU A 228 9.63 -16.04 24.71
C LEU A 228 9.41 -16.90 23.47
N GLY A 229 9.80 -18.18 23.51
CA GLY A 229 9.54 -19.13 22.44
C GLY A 229 8.06 -19.22 22.09
N LEU A 230 7.19 -19.39 23.10
CA LEU A 230 5.74 -19.37 22.91
C LEU A 230 5.23 -18.03 22.38
N GLY A 231 5.77 -16.90 22.84
CA GLY A 231 5.38 -15.56 22.39
C GLY A 231 5.72 -15.30 20.92
N VAL A 232 6.87 -15.79 20.45
CA VAL A 232 7.33 -15.67 19.06
C VAL A 232 6.66 -16.69 18.13
N ALA A 233 6.05 -17.74 18.68
CA ALA A 233 5.37 -18.76 17.91
C ALA A 233 4.35 -18.13 16.93
N PRO A 234 4.39 -18.47 15.63
CA PRO A 234 3.49 -17.92 14.62
C PRO A 234 2.00 -17.88 15.02
N PRO A 235 1.40 -18.94 15.61
CA PRO A 235 0.00 -18.88 16.02
C PRO A 235 -0.28 -17.90 17.16
N VAL A 236 0.69 -17.67 18.06
CA VAL A 236 0.56 -16.75 19.20
C VAL A 236 0.75 -15.31 18.74
N ARG A 237 1.77 -15.02 17.92
CA ARG A 237 1.96 -13.71 17.30
C ARG A 237 0.72 -13.27 16.53
N ARG A 238 0.17 -14.15 15.68
CA ARG A 238 -1.08 -13.88 14.96
C ARG A 238 -2.27 -13.57 15.88
N ARG A 239 -2.29 -14.02 17.13
CA ARG A 239 -3.33 -13.65 18.12
C ARG A 239 -3.04 -12.31 18.78
N LEU A 240 -1.78 -12.05 19.13
CA LEU A 240 -1.34 -10.79 19.75
C LEU A 240 -1.44 -9.60 18.80
N ASP A 241 -1.26 -9.81 17.50
CA ASP A 241 -1.47 -8.79 16.47
C ASP A 241 -2.95 -8.40 16.34
N ARG A 242 -3.85 -9.26 16.83
CA ARG A 242 -5.31 -9.05 16.86
C ARG A 242 -5.81 -8.72 18.27
N ARG A 243 -4.94 -8.22 19.14
CA ARG A 243 -5.34 -7.87 20.52
C ARG A 243 -6.34 -6.72 20.53
N HIS A 244 -7.30 -6.82 21.42
CA HIS A 244 -8.24 -5.78 21.78
C HIS A 244 -7.73 -5.01 23.01
N GLY A 245 -8.49 -4.00 23.44
CA GLY A 245 -8.23 -3.34 24.71
C GLY A 245 -8.15 -4.37 25.86
N VAL A 246 -7.26 -4.14 26.82
CA VAL A 246 -6.97 -5.08 27.91
C VAL A 246 -8.18 -5.40 28.80
N THR A 247 -9.21 -4.56 28.75
CA THR A 247 -10.49 -4.74 29.46
C THR A 247 -11.49 -5.64 28.72
N ALA A 248 -11.15 -6.12 27.52
CA ALA A 248 -12.02 -6.99 26.73
C ALA A 248 -12.00 -8.43 27.25
N PHE A 249 -13.16 -8.91 27.72
CA PHE A 249 -13.38 -10.29 28.15
C PHE A 249 -14.67 -10.85 27.52
N GLY A 250 -14.74 -12.18 27.40
CA GLY A 250 -15.94 -12.89 26.96
C GLY A 250 -16.00 -13.13 25.45
N ARG A 251 -17.20 -13.42 24.95
CA ARG A 251 -17.44 -13.72 23.53
C ARG A 251 -17.64 -12.43 22.74
N GLN A 252 -16.80 -12.19 21.75
CA GLN A 252 -16.84 -10.99 20.92
C GLN A 252 -16.87 -11.33 19.44
N LYS A 253 -17.60 -10.52 18.69
CA LYS A 253 -17.62 -10.57 17.23
C LYS A 253 -16.71 -9.48 16.69
N THR A 254 -15.71 -9.88 15.92
CA THR A 254 -14.73 -8.96 15.34
C THR A 254 -14.85 -9.00 13.82
N VAL A 255 -14.67 -7.85 13.19
CA VAL A 255 -14.71 -7.71 11.72
C VAL A 255 -13.42 -7.06 11.28
N ASP A 256 -12.66 -7.75 10.43
CA ASP A 256 -11.55 -7.16 9.69
C ASP A 256 -11.90 -7.07 8.21
N HIS A 257 -11.27 -6.10 7.55
CA HIS A 257 -11.38 -5.89 6.11
C HIS A 257 -9.99 -6.07 5.50
N ARG A 258 -9.94 -6.71 4.34
CA ARG A 258 -8.72 -6.86 3.55
C ARG A 258 -9.08 -6.69 2.09
N THR A 259 -8.30 -5.91 1.36
CA THR A 259 -8.45 -5.78 -0.09
C THR A 259 -7.91 -7.03 -0.79
N VAL A 260 -8.61 -7.48 -1.83
CA VAL A 260 -8.15 -8.51 -2.77
C VAL A 260 -7.64 -7.81 -4.01
N ARG A 261 -6.45 -8.21 -4.44
CA ARG A 261 -5.81 -7.73 -5.68
C ARG A 261 -5.18 -8.92 -6.40
N PRO A 262 -5.09 -8.90 -7.74
CA PRO A 262 -4.27 -9.83 -8.48
C PRO A 262 -2.85 -9.89 -7.89
N PRO A 263 -2.23 -11.09 -7.79
CA PRO A 263 -2.65 -12.36 -8.37
C PRO A 263 -3.60 -13.20 -7.50
N GLU A 264 -4.06 -12.70 -6.35
CA GLU A 264 -5.03 -13.44 -5.52
C GLU A 264 -6.40 -13.47 -6.21
N SER A 265 -6.85 -14.66 -6.65
CA SER A 265 -8.19 -14.85 -7.19
C SER A 265 -9.16 -15.33 -6.12
N VAL A 266 -10.40 -14.86 -6.20
CA VAL A 266 -11.51 -15.28 -5.32
C VAL A 266 -12.50 -16.09 -6.15
N GLU A 267 -12.78 -17.31 -5.69
CA GLU A 267 -13.75 -18.20 -6.34
C GLU A 267 -15.20 -17.81 -6.01
N ASP A 268 -15.41 -17.26 -4.80
CA ASP A 268 -16.72 -16.82 -4.33
C ASP A 268 -17.18 -15.52 -5.04
N PRO A 269 -18.39 -15.47 -5.61
CA PRO A 269 -18.90 -14.25 -6.23
C PRO A 269 -19.17 -13.15 -5.20
N CYS A 270 -19.34 -11.92 -5.69
CA CYS A 270 -19.74 -10.79 -4.86
C CYS A 270 -21.07 -11.09 -4.14
N VAL A 271 -21.11 -10.89 -2.82
CA VAL A 271 -22.29 -11.16 -1.98
C VAL A 271 -23.46 -10.21 -2.30
N VAL A 272 -23.17 -9.06 -2.93
CA VAL A 272 -24.18 -8.03 -3.25
C VAL A 272 -24.73 -8.22 -4.68
N CYS A 273 -23.86 -8.20 -5.70
CA CYS A 273 -24.29 -8.30 -7.10
C CYS A 273 -24.26 -9.73 -7.69
N GLY A 274 -23.57 -10.68 -7.04
CA GLY A 274 -23.44 -12.06 -7.53
C GLY A 274 -22.40 -12.26 -8.62
N GLU A 275 -21.69 -11.22 -9.05
CA GLU A 275 -20.71 -11.31 -10.13
C GLU A 275 -19.32 -11.76 -9.63
N SER A 276 -18.58 -12.44 -10.51
CA SER A 276 -17.16 -12.72 -10.29
C SER A 276 -16.33 -11.45 -10.43
N PHE A 277 -15.26 -11.32 -9.66
CA PHE A 277 -14.40 -10.15 -9.69
C PHE A 277 -12.94 -10.53 -9.40
N ASP A 278 -12.00 -9.78 -9.99
CA ASP A 278 -10.56 -9.96 -9.75
C ASP A 278 -10.03 -9.01 -8.66
N ARG A 279 -10.74 -7.91 -8.39
CA ARG A 279 -10.42 -6.92 -7.35
C ARG A 279 -11.62 -6.64 -6.48
N GLY A 280 -11.39 -6.50 -5.18
CA GLY A 280 -12.49 -6.28 -4.25
C GLY A 280 -12.07 -6.21 -2.80
N LEU A 281 -13.04 -6.42 -1.91
CA LEU A 281 -12.87 -6.41 -0.47
C LEU A 281 -13.35 -7.73 0.12
N VAL A 282 -12.54 -8.35 0.97
CA VAL A 282 -13.00 -9.42 1.87
C VAL A 282 -13.29 -8.80 3.22
N ARG A 283 -14.52 -8.96 3.70
CA ARG A 283 -14.84 -8.75 5.11
C ARG A 283 -14.85 -10.09 5.81
N ARG A 284 -13.95 -10.25 6.78
CA ARG A 284 -13.85 -11.46 7.56
C ARG A 284 -14.41 -11.21 8.96
N ARG A 285 -15.49 -11.94 9.29
CA ARG A 285 -16.14 -11.88 10.60
C ARG A 285 -15.68 -13.07 11.43
N ARG A 286 -15.18 -12.81 12.63
CA ARG A 286 -14.79 -13.85 13.57
C ARG A 286 -15.66 -13.77 14.82
N ASP A 287 -15.98 -14.94 15.35
CA ASP A 287 -16.59 -15.09 16.67
C ASP A 287 -15.52 -15.71 17.57
N GLU A 288 -15.03 -14.93 18.52
CA GLU A 288 -13.87 -15.29 19.33
C GLU A 288 -14.15 -15.10 20.82
N THR A 289 -13.61 -15.99 21.65
CA THR A 289 -13.48 -15.77 23.08
C THR A 289 -12.20 -15.00 23.35
N VAL A 290 -12.35 -13.82 23.96
CA VAL A 290 -11.28 -12.90 24.32
C VAL A 290 -11.10 -12.93 25.83
N VAL A 291 -9.85 -12.95 26.29
CA VAL A 291 -9.49 -12.85 27.71
C VAL A 291 -8.39 -11.80 27.82
N ALA A 292 -8.60 -10.77 28.63
CA ALA A 292 -7.67 -9.65 28.80
C ALA A 292 -7.19 -9.04 27.47
N GLY A 293 -8.12 -8.89 26.51
CA GLY A 293 -7.81 -8.38 25.17
C GLY A 293 -7.21 -9.39 24.20
N VAL A 294 -6.82 -10.60 24.62
CA VAL A 294 -6.20 -11.60 23.73
C VAL A 294 -7.24 -12.62 23.25
N PRO A 295 -7.41 -12.85 21.93
CA PRO A 295 -8.31 -13.87 21.42
C PRO A 295 -7.73 -15.27 21.66
N VAL A 296 -8.27 -15.98 22.66
CA VAL A 296 -7.80 -17.32 23.07
C VAL A 296 -8.42 -18.43 22.22
N ARG A 297 -9.66 -18.24 21.73
CA ARG A 297 -10.37 -19.24 20.94
C ARG A 297 -11.21 -18.59 19.86
N THR A 298 -11.06 -19.05 18.62
CA THR A 298 -11.91 -18.64 17.48
C THR A 298 -12.92 -19.76 17.24
N HIS A 299 -14.22 -19.48 17.41
CA HIS A 299 -15.29 -20.46 17.25
C HIS A 299 -15.77 -20.58 15.82
N SER A 300 -15.89 -19.44 15.13
CA SER A 300 -16.27 -19.43 13.73
C SER A 300 -15.60 -18.28 13.00
N VAL A 301 -15.35 -18.50 11.71
CA VAL A 301 -14.84 -17.50 10.79
C VAL A 301 -15.73 -17.55 9.56
N ARG A 302 -16.31 -16.41 9.20
CA ARG A 302 -17.06 -16.23 7.95
C ARG A 302 -16.37 -15.16 7.12
N ARG A 303 -16.40 -15.32 5.79
CA ARG A 303 -15.85 -14.37 4.84
C ARG A 303 -16.97 -13.96 3.90
N ASN A 304 -17.09 -12.67 3.68
CA ASN A 304 -17.96 -12.11 2.66
C ASN A 304 -17.08 -11.37 1.66
N HIS A 305 -17.34 -11.60 0.39
CA HIS A 305 -16.58 -11.09 -0.74
C HIS A 305 -17.40 -10.01 -1.44
N TYR A 306 -16.80 -8.86 -1.71
CA TYR A 306 -17.45 -7.71 -2.34
C TYR A 306 -16.59 -7.23 -3.50
N CYS A 307 -17.19 -7.01 -4.68
CA CYS A 307 -16.50 -6.33 -5.78
C CYS A 307 -16.22 -4.86 -5.39
N VAL A 308 -15.33 -4.19 -6.13
CA VAL A 308 -14.94 -2.79 -5.84
C VAL A 308 -16.16 -1.86 -5.79
N GLU A 309 -17.08 -2.00 -6.74
CA GLU A 309 -18.26 -1.13 -6.86
C GLU A 309 -19.20 -1.27 -5.65
N CYS A 310 -19.56 -2.51 -5.30
CA CYS A 310 -20.42 -2.79 -4.15
C CYS A 310 -19.74 -2.44 -2.82
N ALA A 311 -18.42 -2.62 -2.71
CA ALA A 311 -17.69 -2.21 -1.52
C ALA A 311 -17.66 -0.68 -1.38
N ARG A 312 -17.54 0.06 -2.50
CA ARG A 312 -17.53 1.53 -2.52
C ARG A 312 -18.91 2.09 -2.17
N SER A 313 -19.98 1.55 -2.75
CA SER A 313 -21.34 2.02 -2.47
C SER A 313 -21.74 1.85 -1.00
N GLU A 314 -21.31 0.78 -0.32
CA GLU A 314 -21.54 0.63 1.12
C GLU A 314 -20.79 1.66 1.98
N VAL A 315 -19.60 2.11 1.56
CA VAL A 315 -18.77 3.04 2.33
C VAL A 315 -19.22 4.48 2.13
N PHE A 316 -19.51 4.85 0.89
CA PHE A 316 -19.85 6.23 0.52
C PHE A 316 -21.36 6.48 0.47
N GLY A 317 -22.18 5.42 0.52
CA GLY A 317 -23.62 5.50 0.30
C GLY A 317 -23.94 5.85 -1.15
N ASP A 318 -25.10 5.44 -1.63
CA ASP A 318 -25.61 5.87 -2.95
C ASP A 318 -26.17 7.31 -2.86
N ARG A 319 -25.42 8.23 -2.24
CA ARG A 319 -25.76 9.65 -2.27
C ARG A 319 -25.35 10.21 -3.63
N GLY A 320 -26.18 9.93 -4.63
CA GLY A 320 -26.35 10.76 -5.83
C GLY A 320 -26.92 12.13 -5.45
N GLY A 321 -26.21 12.83 -4.57
CA GLY A 321 -26.64 14.02 -3.87
C GLY A 321 -25.52 14.42 -2.92
N ALA A 322 -24.38 14.81 -3.47
CA ALA A 322 -23.58 15.81 -2.77
C ALA A 322 -24.53 16.99 -2.53
N PRO A 323 -24.72 17.47 -1.29
CA PRO A 323 -25.45 18.72 -1.10
C PRO A 323 -24.73 19.77 -1.95
N SER A 324 -25.48 20.45 -2.79
CA SER A 324 -24.94 21.59 -3.53
C SER A 324 -24.32 22.55 -2.51
N LEU A 325 -23.20 23.19 -2.86
CA LEU A 325 -22.59 24.23 -2.02
C LEU A 325 -23.58 25.38 -1.72
N ASP A 326 -24.68 25.45 -2.47
CA ASP A 326 -25.80 26.36 -2.26
C ASP A 326 -26.66 26.00 -1.02
N GLU A 327 -26.82 24.72 -0.67
CA GLU A 327 -27.55 24.31 0.55
C GLU A 327 -26.74 24.57 1.83
N LEU A 328 -25.42 24.39 1.77
CA LEU A 328 -24.53 24.71 2.91
C LEU A 328 -24.38 26.22 3.15
N SER A 329 -24.75 27.03 2.15
CA SER A 329 -24.78 28.49 2.27
C SER A 329 -26.07 29.01 2.92
N ALA A 330 -27.12 28.18 3.02
CA ALA A 330 -28.43 28.59 3.53
C ALA A 330 -28.65 28.34 5.04
N GLU A 331 -27.82 27.53 5.70
CA GLU A 331 -27.86 27.30 7.15
C GLU A 331 -26.83 28.12 7.95
N GLY A 332 -26.30 29.19 7.35
CA GLY A 332 -25.57 30.23 8.06
C GLY A 332 -26.53 31.17 8.79
N THR A 333 -27.00 30.82 10.00
CA THR A 333 -27.59 31.82 10.90
C THR A 333 -27.21 31.59 12.36
N ALA A 334 -26.49 32.60 12.87
CA ALA A 334 -26.35 33.06 14.25
C ALA A 334 -25.46 32.25 15.22
N VAL A 335 -24.16 32.54 15.16
CA VAL A 335 -23.35 32.65 16.39
C VAL A 335 -23.07 34.14 16.60
N LYS A 336 -23.63 34.69 17.68
CA LYS A 336 -23.36 36.05 18.16
C LYS A 336 -21.87 36.17 18.50
N ALA A 337 -21.20 37.13 17.86
CA ALA A 337 -19.91 37.64 18.30
C ALA A 337 -20.18 38.89 19.14
N ASP A 338 -19.86 38.84 20.44
CA ASP A 338 -19.68 40.03 21.24
C ASP A 338 -18.19 40.37 21.22
N SER A 339 -17.88 41.51 20.60
CA SER A 339 -16.56 42.12 20.52
C SER A 339 -16.50 43.31 21.47
N GLU A 340 -15.55 43.29 22.40
CA GLU A 340 -15.03 44.51 23.04
C GLU A 340 -13.51 44.55 22.79
N ALA A 341 -13.09 45.63 22.14
CA ALA A 341 -11.73 46.02 21.86
C ALA A 341 -11.47 47.42 22.43
N ASP A 342 -10.20 47.80 22.43
CA ASP A 342 -9.54 49.07 22.80
C ASP A 342 -8.98 49.09 24.24
N ASP A 343 -7.71 49.41 24.51
CA ASP A 343 -6.71 50.20 23.75
C ASP A 343 -5.27 49.88 24.24
N PRO A 344 -4.20 50.19 23.49
CA PRO A 344 -2.81 49.91 23.85
C PRO A 344 -2.00 51.14 24.32
N ALA A 345 -0.80 50.83 24.84
CA ALA A 345 0.38 51.68 25.09
C ALA A 345 0.53 52.30 26.49
N THR A 346 1.60 51.90 27.19
CA THR A 346 2.73 52.81 27.45
C THR A 346 3.96 52.06 27.97
N ASP A 347 5.09 52.57 27.49
CA ASP A 347 6.48 52.18 27.62
C ASP A 347 7.07 52.63 28.98
N ASN A 348 7.90 51.83 29.65
CA ASN A 348 9.04 52.35 30.42
C ASN A 348 10.09 51.28 30.77
N ASP A 349 11.31 51.57 30.33
CA ASP A 349 12.57 50.92 30.66
C ASP A 349 13.03 51.14 32.13
N ARG A 350 14.11 50.41 32.50
CA ARG A 350 15.10 50.61 33.60
C ARG A 350 14.80 49.85 34.90
N GLU A 351 15.75 49.27 35.65
CA GLU A 351 17.20 49.03 35.59
C GLU A 351 17.52 48.12 36.80
N MET A 352 18.76 47.63 36.85
CA MET A 352 19.47 46.81 37.85
C MET A 352 19.01 46.90 39.33
N ASP A 353 19.03 45.77 40.05
CA ASP A 353 20.08 45.49 41.05
C ASP A 353 19.85 44.16 41.81
N ASP A 354 20.91 43.35 41.87
CA ASP A 354 21.17 42.32 42.88
C ASP A 354 21.73 43.07 44.13
N PRO A 355 21.47 42.65 45.39
CA PRO A 355 22.38 41.63 45.93
C PRO A 355 21.80 40.68 47.00
N ALA A 356 22.45 39.51 47.04
CA ALA A 356 22.76 38.63 48.18
C ALA A 356 22.46 39.12 49.62
N THR A 357 21.96 38.21 50.45
CA THR A 357 22.60 37.60 51.67
C THR A 357 21.51 36.86 52.47
N ASP A 358 21.62 35.54 52.61
CA ASP A 358 22.30 34.81 53.70
C ASP A 358 21.45 34.76 54.98
N ASP A 359 20.89 33.59 55.28
CA ASP A 359 21.01 33.01 56.61
C ASP A 359 20.73 31.50 56.54
N ARG A 360 21.84 30.78 56.68
CA ARG A 360 21.96 29.35 56.93
C ARG A 360 21.94 29.13 58.45
N VAL A 361 21.82 27.85 58.86
CA VAL A 361 22.23 27.27 60.17
C VAL A 361 21.12 27.36 61.23
N THR A 362 20.72 26.34 62.00
CA THR A 362 20.90 24.88 62.18
C THR A 362 19.72 24.44 63.07
N GLU A 363 19.31 23.18 63.24
CA GLU A 363 19.99 22.07 63.93
C GLU A 363 18.99 20.88 63.88
N SER A 364 19.34 19.67 63.42
CA SER A 364 19.84 18.53 64.23
C SER A 364 19.03 18.35 65.53
N THR A 365 18.42 17.23 65.89
CA THR A 365 18.79 15.80 65.98
C THR A 365 17.51 15.12 66.56
N GLU A 366 17.13 13.87 66.34
CA GLU A 366 17.81 12.56 66.31
C GLU A 366 17.11 11.60 65.34
#